data_AF-A0A6L9QM81-F1
#
_entry.id   AF-A0A6L9QM81-F1
#
_cell.length_a   1.000
_cell.length_b   1.000
_cell.length_c   1.000
_cell.angle_alpha   90.00
_cell.angle_beta   90.00
_cell.angle_gamma   90.00
#
_symmetry.space_group_name_H-M   'P 1'
#
loop_
_entity.id
_entity.type
_entity.pdbx_description
1 polymer ?
#
loop_
_entity_poly.entity_id
_entity_poly.type
_entity_poly.pdbx_seq_one_letter_code
_entity_poly.pdbx_strand_id
1 'polypeptide(L)'
;DGADGAADRVLDRAKGRGLIVVLRDAHRHAGQRALTTALLTARPDTVVVEMGLPVWRPGSAVYLATYGAAAANAQAAAELLGLTGSPAAA
;
A
#
# COMPACT_ATOMS: atom_id res chain seq x y z
N ASP A 1 3.94 5.07 12.88
CA ASP A 1 4.60 6.37 13.16
C ASP A 1 5.77 6.74 12.25
N GLY A 2 6.11 5.96 11.20
CA GLY A 2 7.15 6.38 10.25
C GLY A 2 8.53 6.60 10.90
N ALA A 3 8.84 5.83 11.93
CA ALA A 3 10.07 5.95 12.70
C ALA A 3 11.32 5.87 11.80
N ASP A 4 12.38 6.55 12.21
CA ASP A 4 13.65 6.59 11.49
C ASP A 4 14.16 5.17 11.18
N GLY A 5 14.66 4.99 9.96
CA GLY A 5 15.14 3.70 9.44
C GLY A 5 14.04 2.67 9.13
N ALA A 6 12.75 2.99 9.28
CA ALA A 6 11.68 2.07 8.89
C ALA A 6 11.66 1.79 7.37
N ALA A 7 11.95 2.81 6.55
CA ALA A 7 11.99 2.66 5.09
C ALA A 7 13.06 1.65 4.67
N ASP A 8 14.29 1.81 5.16
CA ASP A 8 15.42 0.94 4.80
C ASP A 8 15.16 -0.52 5.17
N ARG A 9 14.59 -0.77 6.36
CA ARG A 9 14.22 -2.13 6.79
C ARG A 9 13.17 -2.76 5.88
N VAL A 10 12.15 -2.00 5.47
CA VAL A 10 11.12 -2.47 4.55
C VAL A 10 11.71 -2.75 3.17
N LEU A 11 12.53 -1.86 2.66
CA LEU A 11 13.17 -1.99 1.35
C LEU A 11 14.10 -3.20 1.30
N ASP A 12 14.90 -3.43 2.35
CA ASP A 12 15.76 -4.60 2.45
C ASP A 12 14.94 -5.90 2.43
N ARG A 13 13.86 -5.95 3.22
CA ARG A 13 12.95 -7.11 3.25
C ARG A 13 12.24 -7.35 1.92
N ALA A 14 11.99 -6.31 1.14
CA ALA A 14 11.30 -6.35 -0.14
C ALA A 14 12.20 -6.65 -1.35
N LYS A 15 13.49 -6.92 -1.13
CA LYS A 15 14.41 -7.33 -2.21
C LYS A 15 13.88 -8.58 -2.93
N GLY A 16 13.87 -8.52 -4.26
CA GLY A 16 13.42 -9.62 -5.13
C GLY A 16 11.90 -9.87 -5.14
N ARG A 17 11.08 -8.98 -4.59
CA ARG A 17 9.61 -9.10 -4.56
C ARG A 17 8.94 -7.74 -4.81
N GLY A 18 7.65 -7.79 -5.17
CA GLY A 18 6.81 -6.60 -5.25
C GLY A 18 6.56 -6.00 -3.85
N LEU A 19 6.36 -4.69 -3.80
CA LEU A 19 6.01 -3.96 -2.58
C LEU A 19 4.63 -3.32 -2.74
N ILE A 20 3.75 -3.59 -1.77
CA ILE A 20 2.42 -3.00 -1.67
C ILE A 20 2.34 -2.31 -0.31
N VAL A 21 1.99 -1.03 -0.30
CA VAL A 21 1.81 -0.23 0.91
C VAL A 21 0.32 0.01 1.12
N VAL A 22 -0.21 -0.56 2.20
CA VAL A 22 -1.61 -0.36 2.60
C VAL A 22 -1.70 0.77 3.62
N LEU A 23 -2.54 1.74 3.34
CA LEU A 23 -2.76 2.96 4.12
C LEU A 23 -4.16 2.99 4.69
N ARG A 24 -4.31 3.78 5.77
CA ARG A 24 -5.62 4.07 6.34
C ARG A 24 -5.67 5.52 6.81
N ASP A 25 -6.38 6.33 6.04
CA ASP A 25 -6.55 7.76 6.27
C ASP A 25 -5.18 8.47 6.36
N ALA A 26 -4.29 8.21 5.40
CA ALA A 26 -2.94 8.77 5.45
C ALA A 26 -2.92 10.30 5.51
N HIS A 27 -3.97 10.96 5.02
CA HIS A 27 -4.12 12.41 5.09
C HIS A 27 -4.03 12.98 6.52
N ARG A 28 -4.47 12.23 7.56
CA ARG A 28 -4.37 12.64 8.97
C ARG A 28 -3.09 12.16 9.67
N HIS A 29 -2.27 11.34 9.01
CA HIS A 29 -1.13 10.65 9.61
C HIS A 29 0.18 11.02 8.93
N ALA A 30 0.83 12.10 9.41
CA ALA A 30 2.07 12.60 8.82
C ALA A 30 3.18 11.53 8.71
N GLY A 31 3.30 10.65 9.72
CA GLY A 31 4.25 9.53 9.69
C GLY A 31 3.95 8.47 8.62
N GLN A 32 2.67 8.21 8.30
CA GLN A 32 2.31 7.33 7.16
C GLN A 32 2.72 7.98 5.84
N ARG A 33 2.45 9.28 5.68
CA ARG A 33 2.82 10.01 4.46
C ARG A 33 4.34 10.06 4.26
N ALA A 34 5.08 10.35 5.32
CA ALA A 34 6.55 10.42 5.28
C ALA A 34 7.17 9.07 4.90
N LEU A 35 6.76 7.98 5.57
CA LEU A 35 7.26 6.64 5.27
C LEU A 35 6.91 6.21 3.84
N THR A 36 5.66 6.39 3.42
CA THR A 36 5.23 6.03 2.06
C THR A 36 5.95 6.85 0.99
N THR A 37 6.19 8.14 1.24
CA THR A 37 6.97 8.99 0.34
C THR A 37 8.39 8.46 0.20
N ALA A 38 9.07 8.14 1.32
CA ALA A 38 10.42 7.57 1.28
C ALA A 38 10.47 6.23 0.52
N LEU A 39 9.48 5.35 0.75
CA LEU A 39 9.38 4.08 0.03
C LEU A 39 9.18 4.30 -1.48
N LEU A 40 8.28 5.22 -1.87
CA LEU A 40 8.01 5.52 -3.28
C LEU A 40 9.20 6.19 -3.98
N THR A 41 9.97 7.02 -3.29
CA THR A 41 11.21 7.59 -3.82
C THR A 41 12.24 6.50 -4.15
N ALA A 42 12.38 5.50 -3.28
CA ALA A 42 13.34 4.41 -3.47
C ALA A 42 12.84 3.29 -4.42
N ARG A 43 11.52 3.05 -4.44
CA ARG A 43 10.84 2.02 -5.24
C ARG A 43 9.60 2.62 -5.91
N PRO A 44 9.76 3.35 -7.04
CA PRO A 44 8.65 3.96 -7.77
C PRO A 44 7.61 2.95 -8.30
N ASP A 45 8.00 1.66 -8.41
CA ASP A 45 7.14 0.52 -8.76
C ASP A 45 6.18 0.09 -7.64
N THR A 46 6.26 0.70 -6.45
CA THR A 46 5.40 0.37 -5.31
C THR A 46 3.93 0.67 -5.61
N VAL A 47 3.06 -0.28 -5.26
CA VAL A 47 1.59 -0.13 -5.30
C VAL A 47 1.12 0.45 -3.97
N VAL A 48 0.22 1.44 -4.02
CA VAL A 48 -0.42 2.02 -2.83
C VAL A 48 -1.89 1.64 -2.79
N VAL A 49 -2.34 1.12 -1.65
CA VAL A 49 -3.76 0.81 -1.37
C VAL A 49 -4.25 1.68 -0.22
N GLU A 50 -5.12 2.65 -0.48
CA GLU A 50 -5.77 3.47 0.56
C GLU A 50 -7.11 2.86 0.95
N MET A 51 -7.23 2.47 2.23
CA MET A 51 -8.44 1.84 2.78
C MET A 51 -9.33 2.77 3.61
N GLY A 52 -8.93 4.03 3.79
CA GLY A 52 -9.72 5.10 4.37
C GLY A 52 -10.16 6.12 3.33
N LEU A 53 -10.11 7.40 3.68
CA LEU A 53 -10.48 8.50 2.78
C LEU A 53 -9.31 8.86 1.84
N PRO A 54 -9.50 8.82 0.51
CA PRO A 54 -8.44 9.05 -0.48
C PRO A 54 -8.17 10.54 -0.75
N VAL A 55 -7.95 11.29 0.33
CA VAL A 55 -7.64 12.73 0.33
C VAL A 55 -6.18 13.00 -0.04
N TRP A 56 -5.26 12.11 0.33
CA TRP A 56 -3.85 12.20 -0.03
C TRP A 56 -3.49 11.09 -1.02
N ARG A 57 -3.03 11.45 -2.22
CA ARG A 57 -2.71 10.53 -3.32
C ARG A 57 -1.27 10.77 -3.80
N PRO A 58 -0.28 10.01 -3.31
CA PRO A 58 1.10 10.17 -3.75
C PRO A 58 1.30 9.60 -5.16
N GLY A 59 2.31 10.11 -5.87
CA GLY A 59 2.75 9.52 -7.14
C GLY A 59 3.27 8.11 -6.91
N SER A 60 2.59 7.12 -7.49
CA SER A 60 2.89 5.69 -7.40
C SER A 60 2.59 5.02 -8.73
N ALA A 61 3.18 3.84 -8.98
CA ALA A 61 2.88 3.08 -10.19
C ALA A 61 1.39 2.71 -10.29
N VAL A 62 0.78 2.36 -9.15
CA VAL A 62 -0.65 2.10 -9.01
C VAL A 62 -1.14 2.65 -7.68
N TYR A 63 -2.25 3.39 -7.72
CA TYR A 63 -2.98 3.84 -6.54
C TYR A 63 -4.40 3.26 -6.56
N LEU A 64 -4.72 2.43 -5.57
CA LEU A 64 -6.03 1.83 -5.37
C LEU A 64 -6.69 2.42 -4.13
N ALA A 65 -7.91 2.95 -4.24
CA ALA A 65 -8.70 3.37 -3.10
C ALA A 65 -9.89 2.41 -2.92
N THR A 66 -10.02 1.81 -1.75
CA THR A 66 -11.10 0.84 -1.47
C THR A 66 -12.32 1.47 -0.82
N TYR A 67 -12.25 2.76 -0.43
CA TYR A 67 -13.32 3.53 0.23
C TYR A 67 -13.90 2.86 1.49
N GLY A 68 -13.11 1.99 2.14
CA GLY A 68 -13.52 1.20 3.28
C GLY A 68 -12.45 0.19 3.67
N ALA A 69 -12.41 -0.16 4.96
CA ALA A 69 -11.40 -1.04 5.54
C ALA A 69 -11.97 -2.37 6.08
N ALA A 70 -13.16 -2.77 5.61
CA ALA A 70 -13.75 -4.04 6.01
C ALA A 70 -13.05 -5.22 5.31
N ALA A 71 -13.31 -6.45 5.80
CA ALA A 71 -12.73 -7.66 5.23
C ALA A 71 -13.04 -7.81 3.73
N ALA A 72 -14.26 -7.49 3.31
CA ALA A 72 -14.65 -7.50 1.89
C ALA A 72 -13.84 -6.52 1.03
N ASN A 73 -13.47 -5.35 1.56
CA ASN A 73 -12.62 -4.40 0.84
C ASN A 73 -11.20 -4.94 0.66
N ALA A 74 -10.63 -5.55 1.70
CA ALA A 74 -9.31 -6.16 1.65
C ALA A 74 -9.27 -7.34 0.66
N GLN A 75 -10.31 -8.18 0.68
CA GLN A 75 -10.45 -9.30 -0.23
C GLN A 75 -10.53 -8.82 -1.69
N ALA A 76 -11.42 -7.87 -1.98
CA ALA A 76 -11.57 -7.33 -3.33
C ALA A 76 -10.26 -6.66 -3.84
N ALA A 77 -9.53 -5.96 -2.95
CA ALA A 77 -8.23 -5.41 -3.31
C ALA A 77 -7.19 -6.50 -3.62
N ALA A 78 -7.16 -7.57 -2.82
CA ALA A 78 -6.26 -8.70 -3.04
C ALA A 78 -6.58 -9.46 -4.34
N GLU A 79 -7.86 -9.67 -4.64
CA GLU A 79 -8.33 -10.27 -5.89
C GLU A 79 -7.96 -9.42 -7.11
N LEU A 80 -8.22 -8.10 -7.04
CA LEU A 80 -7.88 -7.16 -8.12
C LEU A 80 -6.37 -7.13 -8.40
N LEU A 81 -5.55 -7.27 -7.36
CA LEU A 81 -4.09 -7.30 -7.47
C LEU A 81 -3.54 -8.70 -7.81
N GLY A 82 -4.39 -9.70 -8.00
CA GLY A 82 -3.99 -11.07 -8.31
C GLY A 82 -3.19 -11.75 -7.17
N LEU A 83 -3.38 -11.30 -5.92
CA LEU A 83 -2.69 -11.80 -4.74
C LEU A 83 -3.39 -13.01 -4.12
N THR A 84 -4.65 -13.21 -4.47
CA THR A 84 -5.39 -14.42 -4.12
C THR A 84 -5.12 -15.48 -5.18
N GLY A 85 -4.93 -16.73 -4.77
CA GLY A 85 -5.02 -17.84 -5.72
C GLY A 85 -6.35 -17.76 -6.47
N SER A 86 -6.38 -18.16 -7.74
CA SER A 86 -7.65 -18.26 -8.48
C SER A 86 -8.61 -19.07 -7.61
N PRO A 87 -9.83 -18.59 -7.31
CA PRO A 87 -10.87 -19.54 -6.99
C PRO A 87 -10.98 -20.39 -8.25
N ALA A 88 -10.47 -21.63 -8.19
CA ALA A 88 -10.91 -22.62 -9.15
C ALA A 88 -12.44 -22.58 -9.08
N ALA A 89 -13.08 -22.42 -10.24
CA ALA A 89 -14.52 -22.38 -10.38
C ALA A 89 -15.16 -23.43 -9.45
N ALA A 90 -15.92 -22.94 -8.47
CA ALA A 90 -16.85 -23.74 -7.68
C ALA A 90 -18.14 -23.91 -8.48
#